data_AF-A0A3S1Q0F3-F1
#
_entry.id   AF-A0A3S1Q0F3-F1
#
_cell.length_a   1.000
_cell.length_b   1.000
_cell.length_c   1.000
_cell.angle_alpha   90.00
_cell.angle_beta   90.00
_cell.angle_gamma   90.00
#
_symmetry.space_group_name_H-M   'P 1'
#
loop_
_entity.id
_entity.type
_entity.pdbx_description
1 polymer ?
#
loop_
_entity_poly.entity_id
_entity_poly.type
_entity_poly.pdbx_seq_one_letter_code
_entity_poly.pdbx_strand_id
1 'polypeptide(L)'
;MKCMVINLDRSPDRLAHVTAEFAKIGVSFERVRAVDALHRLGLAETSPSLTPTEAACLMSHKVCWKIIADGDDAFGAIFEDDILLSDAAGPMLSDCGWVPADADIIKLETYLRKTVIGMRRNFVDRAFSVARLYSFHIGTAGYILSKQAARDLIVRDLDAPADHVVFDPSLPTSSSKTIYQILPALCVQSDIVLEKSVAFTSLLGEERLVKSVANSSPKRKPTEKLAVETRRIGRQIFNICRLRHQKTISFGVMSTKRKRRLLDSLHKSTCRPSAEGSYPQP
;
A
#
# COMPACT_ATOMS: atom_id res chain seq x y z
N MET A 1 17.03 0.48 11.67
CA MET A 1 17.03 -0.15 10.33
C MET A 1 17.06 0.92 9.26
N LYS A 2 17.68 0.67 8.10
CA LYS A 2 17.64 1.61 6.97
C LYS A 2 16.23 1.78 6.39
N CYS A 3 15.81 3.02 6.15
CA CYS A 3 14.63 3.37 5.37
C CYS A 3 15.04 3.81 3.96
N MET A 4 14.36 3.31 2.94
CA MET A 4 14.58 3.66 1.53
C MET A 4 13.29 4.14 0.89
N VAL A 5 13.40 5.14 0.01
CA VAL A 5 12.28 5.66 -0.77
C VAL A 5 12.58 5.53 -2.26
N ILE A 6 11.72 4.82 -2.98
CA ILE A 6 11.75 4.70 -4.43
C ILE A 6 11.12 5.95 -5.04
N ASN A 7 11.87 6.65 -5.89
CA ASN A 7 11.39 7.86 -6.56
C ASN A 7 12.02 8.01 -7.95
N LEU A 8 11.21 8.44 -8.93
CA LEU A 8 11.65 8.74 -10.29
C LEU A 8 12.43 10.06 -10.34
N ASP A 9 13.51 10.12 -11.13
CA ASP A 9 14.31 11.36 -11.31
C ASP A 9 13.49 12.52 -11.88
N ARG A 10 12.51 12.22 -12.75
CA ARG A 10 11.59 13.22 -13.32
C ARG A 10 10.46 13.66 -12.38
N SER A 11 10.43 13.18 -11.13
CA SER A 11 9.36 13.49 -10.17
C SER A 11 9.90 14.19 -8.91
N PRO A 12 10.52 15.37 -9.05
CA PRO A 12 11.05 16.12 -7.91
C PRO A 12 9.96 16.56 -6.92
N ASP A 13 8.74 16.83 -7.39
CA ASP A 13 7.63 17.22 -6.52
C ASP A 13 7.20 16.07 -5.59
N ARG A 14 7.16 14.83 -6.10
CA ARG A 14 6.89 13.63 -5.28
C ARG A 14 8.01 13.38 -4.27
N LEU A 15 9.27 13.60 -4.68
CA LEU A 15 10.39 13.54 -3.74
C LEU A 15 10.28 14.59 -2.63
N ALA A 16 9.93 15.83 -2.97
CA ALA A 16 9.74 16.89 -1.98
C ALA A 16 8.60 16.55 -1.01
N HIS A 17 7.50 15.98 -1.52
CA HIS A 17 6.37 15.50 -0.72
C HIS A 17 6.80 14.43 0.30
N VAL A 18 7.39 13.33 -0.16
CA VAL A 18 7.81 12.25 0.76
C VAL A 18 8.93 12.70 1.70
N THR A 19 9.80 13.63 1.27
CA THR A 19 10.79 14.28 2.16
C THR A 19 10.11 15.01 3.31
N ALA A 20 9.07 15.79 3.02
CA ALA A 20 8.29 16.46 4.06
C ALA A 20 7.55 15.47 4.97
N GLU A 21 7.11 14.32 4.46
CA GLU A 21 6.49 13.26 5.25
C GLU A 21 7.45 12.63 6.26
N PHE A 22 8.66 12.26 5.82
CA PHE A 22 9.68 11.70 6.69
C PHE A 22 10.21 12.71 7.72
N ALA A 23 10.35 13.98 7.33
CA ALA A 23 10.75 15.05 8.25
C ALA A 23 9.78 15.21 9.43
N LYS A 24 8.46 15.03 9.22
CA LYS A 24 7.44 15.13 10.28
C LYS A 24 7.60 14.10 11.38
N ILE A 25 8.12 12.93 11.04
CA ILE A 25 8.31 11.82 11.97
C ILE A 25 9.75 11.71 12.49
N GLY A 26 10.64 12.64 12.07
CA GLY A 26 12.03 12.70 12.51
C GLY A 26 12.89 11.53 12.02
N VAL A 27 12.58 10.95 10.86
CA VAL A 27 13.30 9.79 10.29
C VAL A 27 13.96 10.19 8.98
N SER A 28 15.24 9.87 8.81
CA SER A 28 15.94 9.99 7.53
C SER A 28 15.70 8.78 6.64
N PHE A 29 15.75 8.97 5.32
CA PHE A 29 15.72 7.87 4.36
C PHE A 29 16.79 8.04 3.28
N GLU A 30 17.12 6.94 2.62
CA GLU A 30 17.96 6.91 1.42
C GLU A 30 17.05 6.89 0.18
N ARG A 31 17.26 7.85 -0.75
CA ARG A 31 16.54 7.85 -2.02
C ARG A 31 17.13 6.77 -2.93
N VAL A 32 16.28 5.85 -3.36
CA VAL A 32 16.59 4.88 -4.41
C VAL A 32 15.98 5.37 -5.71
N ARG A 33 16.82 5.54 -6.74
CA ARG A 33 16.37 5.93 -8.08
C ARG A 33 15.45 4.85 -8.65
N ALA A 34 14.20 5.20 -8.90
CA ALA A 34 13.26 4.31 -9.55
C ALA A 34 13.66 4.08 -11.02
N VAL A 35 13.40 2.88 -11.51
CA VAL A 35 13.45 2.57 -12.94
C VAL A 35 12.29 3.28 -13.61
N ASP A 36 12.58 4.05 -14.66
CA ASP A 36 11.55 4.73 -15.45
C ASP A 36 11.16 3.88 -16.65
N ALA A 37 9.89 3.50 -16.73
CA ALA A 37 9.33 2.77 -17.86
C ALA A 37 9.48 3.54 -19.18
N LEU A 38 9.52 4.88 -19.15
CA LEU A 38 9.65 5.71 -20.35
C LEU A 38 11.03 5.62 -21.00
N HIS A 39 12.09 5.35 -20.23
CA HIS A 39 13.47 5.38 -20.72
C HIS A 39 14.09 4.00 -20.91
N ARG A 40 13.33 2.93 -20.64
CA ARG A 40 13.86 1.56 -20.68
C ARG A 40 13.05 0.71 -21.64
N LEU A 41 13.34 0.91 -22.92
CA LEU A 41 12.87 0.07 -24.02
C LEU A 41 13.23 -1.41 -23.72
N GLY A 42 12.29 -2.33 -23.93
CA GLY A 42 12.50 -3.77 -23.71
C GLY A 42 12.16 -4.32 -22.31
N LEU A 43 11.72 -3.50 -21.35
CA LEU A 43 11.26 -4.00 -20.03
C LEU A 43 10.17 -5.08 -20.14
N ALA A 44 9.26 -4.91 -21.10
CA ALA A 44 8.17 -5.86 -21.35
C ALA A 44 8.67 -7.19 -21.95
N GLU A 45 9.85 -7.23 -22.57
CA GLU A 45 10.41 -8.45 -23.17
C GLU A 45 10.93 -9.41 -22.08
N THR A 46 11.37 -8.86 -20.95
CA THR A 46 11.85 -9.65 -19.80
C THR A 46 10.73 -10.08 -18.85
N SER A 47 9.53 -9.49 -18.97
CA SER A 47 8.39 -9.78 -18.10
C SER A 47 7.09 -9.60 -18.91
N PRO A 48 6.75 -10.59 -19.77
CA PRO A 48 5.68 -10.45 -20.75
C PRO A 48 4.29 -10.36 -20.11
N SER A 49 4.14 -10.77 -18.84
CA SER A 49 2.88 -10.67 -18.12
C SER A 49 2.66 -9.31 -17.45
N LEU A 50 3.64 -8.40 -17.53
CA LEU A 50 3.62 -7.09 -16.88
C LEU A 50 3.50 -5.94 -17.88
N THR A 51 2.75 -4.91 -17.49
CA THR A 51 2.86 -3.62 -18.16
C THR A 51 4.28 -3.04 -17.93
N PRO A 52 4.78 -2.17 -18.82
CA PRO A 52 6.08 -1.52 -18.64
C PRO A 52 6.22 -0.82 -17.28
N THR A 53 5.14 -0.23 -16.77
CA THR A 53 5.09 0.42 -15.46
C THR A 53 5.21 -0.58 -14.31
N GLU A 54 4.49 -1.70 -14.37
CA GLU A 54 4.60 -2.77 -13.36
C GLU A 54 5.99 -3.40 -13.35
N ALA A 55 6.56 -3.65 -14.53
CA ALA A 55 7.93 -4.16 -14.66
C ALA A 55 8.94 -3.16 -14.08
N ALA A 56 8.81 -1.87 -14.39
CA ALA A 56 9.67 -0.82 -13.84
C ALA A 56 9.53 -0.70 -12.30
N CYS A 57 8.31 -0.80 -11.78
CA CYS A 57 8.04 -0.83 -10.34
C CYS A 57 8.72 -2.03 -9.67
N LEU A 58 8.50 -3.25 -10.19
CA LEU A 58 9.13 -4.47 -9.69
C LEU A 58 10.66 -4.36 -9.69
N MET A 59 11.24 -3.86 -10.79
CA MET A 59 12.69 -3.69 -10.89
C MET A 59 13.23 -2.67 -9.88
N SER A 60 12.49 -1.60 -9.60
CA SER A 60 12.83 -0.62 -8.56
C SER A 60 12.84 -1.25 -7.16
N HIS A 61 11.88 -2.15 -6.88
CA HIS A 61 11.90 -2.94 -5.64
C HIS A 61 13.06 -3.93 -5.61
N LYS A 62 13.40 -4.61 -6.71
CA LYS A 62 14.57 -5.50 -6.79
C LYS A 62 15.87 -4.78 -6.44
N VAL A 63 16.03 -3.50 -6.83
CA VAL A 63 17.17 -2.66 -6.40
C VAL A 63 17.19 -2.50 -4.88
N CYS A 64 16.06 -2.18 -4.26
CA CYS A 64 15.97 -2.09 -2.79
C CYS A 64 16.26 -3.42 -2.11
N TRP A 65 15.75 -4.53 -2.65
CA TRP A 65 16.03 -5.87 -2.13
C TRP A 65 17.52 -6.15 -2.17
N LYS A 66 18.21 -5.82 -3.27
CA LYS A 66 19.66 -6.00 -3.37
C LYS A 66 20.42 -5.22 -2.30
N ILE A 67 20.05 -3.96 -2.08
CA ILE A 67 20.62 -3.13 -1.01
C ILE A 67 20.44 -3.78 0.37
N ILE A 68 19.25 -4.33 0.65
CA ILE A 68 18.97 -5.03 1.93
C ILE A 68 19.76 -6.34 2.03
N ALA A 69 19.82 -7.13 0.96
CA ALA A 69 20.48 -8.44 0.95
C ALA A 69 22.00 -8.34 1.17
N ASP A 70 22.61 -7.28 0.64
CA ASP A 70 24.03 -6.98 0.73
C ASP A 70 24.40 -6.20 1.99
N GLY A 71 23.49 -5.39 2.53
CA GLY A 71 23.73 -4.53 3.69
C GLY A 71 23.82 -5.30 5.02
N ASP A 72 24.26 -4.63 6.08
CA ASP A 72 24.53 -5.27 7.38
C ASP A 72 23.28 -5.41 8.28
N ASP A 73 22.26 -4.57 8.07
CA ASP A 73 21.03 -4.58 8.85
C ASP A 73 20.24 -5.89 8.68
N ALA A 74 19.59 -6.36 9.75
CA ALA A 74 18.70 -7.52 9.69
C ALA A 74 17.42 -7.27 8.86
N PHE A 75 17.01 -6.00 8.76
CA PHE A 75 15.81 -5.54 8.09
C PHE A 75 16.06 -4.24 7.35
N GLY A 76 15.32 -4.01 6.27
CA GLY A 76 15.19 -2.69 5.64
C GLY A 76 13.73 -2.33 5.41
N ALA A 77 13.40 -1.05 5.53
CA ALA A 77 12.09 -0.51 5.21
C ALA A 77 12.10 0.12 3.82
N ILE A 78 11.14 -0.23 2.98
CA ILE A 78 11.00 0.24 1.60
C ILE A 78 9.69 1.00 1.49
N PHE A 79 9.75 2.17 0.86
CA PHE A 79 8.60 3.04 0.62
C PHE A 79 8.57 3.55 -0.81
N GLU A 80 7.39 3.85 -1.31
CA GLU A 80 7.18 4.66 -2.52
C GLU A 80 7.02 6.14 -2.13
N ASP A 81 7.17 7.05 -3.11
CA ASP A 81 7.19 8.50 -2.93
C ASP A 81 5.82 9.19 -2.88
N ASP A 82 4.72 8.44 -3.04
CA ASP A 82 3.35 8.97 -2.96
C ASP A 82 2.62 8.67 -1.65
N ILE A 83 3.36 8.29 -0.61
CA ILE A 83 2.75 7.94 0.67
C ILE A 83 2.40 9.16 1.53
N LEU A 84 1.43 8.93 2.43
CA LEU A 84 1.22 9.70 3.65
C LEU A 84 1.61 8.81 4.83
N LEU A 85 2.45 9.31 5.74
CA LEU A 85 2.87 8.61 6.95
C LEU A 85 1.98 8.99 8.15
N SER A 86 1.77 8.05 9.06
CA SER A 86 1.18 8.33 10.37
C SER A 86 2.11 9.20 11.19
N ASP A 87 1.56 10.15 11.96
CA ASP A 87 2.36 11.01 12.85
C ASP A 87 3.10 10.19 13.94
N ALA A 88 2.67 8.95 14.20
CA ALA A 88 3.28 8.03 15.16
C ALA A 88 4.24 7.01 14.51
N ALA A 89 4.59 7.15 13.22
CA ALA A 89 5.44 6.17 12.53
C ALA A 89 6.93 6.25 12.92
N GLY A 90 7.40 7.39 13.43
CA GLY A 90 8.82 7.65 13.72
C GLY A 90 9.51 6.56 14.57
N PRO A 91 8.98 6.21 15.75
CA PRO A 91 9.56 5.16 16.59
C PRO A 91 9.62 3.79 15.89
N MET A 92 8.61 3.45 15.08
CA MET A 92 8.54 2.16 14.38
C MET A 92 9.54 2.04 13.23
N LEU A 93 9.98 3.16 12.65
CA LEU A 93 10.94 3.18 11.54
C LEU A 93 12.37 3.42 12.01
N SER A 94 12.55 4.02 13.19
CA SER A 94 13.87 4.26 13.78
C SER A 94 14.47 2.99 14.40
N ASP A 95 13.63 2.11 14.94
CA ASP A 95 14.02 0.87 15.61
C ASP A 95 13.30 -0.34 15.02
N CYS A 96 13.99 -1.48 14.93
CA CYS A 96 13.44 -2.77 14.51
C CYS A 96 13.24 -3.74 15.68
N GLY A 97 13.51 -3.36 16.93
CA GLY A 97 13.33 -4.22 18.10
C GLY A 97 11.90 -4.74 18.32
N TRP A 98 10.90 -4.09 17.72
CA TRP A 98 9.50 -4.51 17.75
C TRP A 98 9.11 -5.55 16.70
N VAL A 99 9.94 -5.74 15.67
CA VAL A 99 9.68 -6.66 14.56
C VAL A 99 9.71 -8.09 15.10
N PRO A 100 8.67 -8.92 14.89
CA PRO A 100 8.70 -10.31 15.33
C PRO A 100 9.92 -11.04 14.77
N ALA A 101 10.59 -11.84 15.60
CA ALA A 101 11.82 -12.53 15.20
C ALA A 101 11.64 -13.51 14.03
N ASP A 102 10.42 -14.03 13.85
CA ASP A 102 10.06 -14.92 12.73
C ASP A 102 9.60 -14.15 11.48
N ALA A 103 9.50 -12.82 11.51
CA ALA A 103 8.97 -12.04 10.40
C ALA A 103 9.94 -12.01 9.22
N ASP A 104 9.44 -12.41 8.06
CA ASP A 104 10.12 -12.18 6.78
C ASP A 104 9.75 -10.81 6.21
N ILE A 105 8.47 -10.46 6.32
CA ILE A 105 7.89 -9.25 5.73
C ILE A 105 6.89 -8.65 6.71
N ILE A 106 6.91 -7.33 6.87
CA ILE A 106 5.84 -6.59 7.55
C ILE A 106 5.26 -5.55 6.61
N LYS A 107 3.99 -5.71 6.23
CA LYS A 107 3.28 -4.69 5.47
C LYS A 107 2.98 -3.50 6.38
N LEU A 108 3.47 -2.32 5.98
CA LEU A 108 3.26 -1.05 6.68
C LEU A 108 2.09 -0.27 6.09
N GLU A 109 1.79 -0.50 4.81
CA GLU A 109 0.73 0.15 4.06
C GLU A 109 -0.67 -0.40 4.39
N THR A 110 -1.68 0.46 4.22
CA THR A 110 -3.04 0.03 3.90
C THR A 110 -3.55 0.63 2.60
N TYR A 111 -4.26 -0.18 1.81
CA TYR A 111 -5.06 0.28 0.67
C TYR A 111 -6.53 0.56 1.05
N LEU A 112 -6.85 0.61 2.36
CA LEU A 112 -8.21 0.72 2.90
C LEU A 112 -9.19 -0.33 2.35
N ARG A 113 -8.67 -1.51 1.98
CA ARG A 113 -9.42 -2.68 1.54
C ARG A 113 -9.40 -3.77 2.62
N LYS A 114 -10.36 -4.68 2.52
CA LYS A 114 -10.45 -5.83 3.42
C LYS A 114 -9.38 -6.86 3.08
N THR A 115 -8.68 -7.34 4.09
CA THR A 115 -7.79 -8.50 4.01
C THR A 115 -8.07 -9.46 5.17
N VAL A 116 -7.49 -10.66 5.16
CA VAL A 116 -7.62 -11.69 6.19
C VAL A 116 -6.36 -11.71 7.04
N ILE A 117 -6.53 -11.43 8.34
CA ILE A 117 -5.45 -11.44 9.32
C ILE A 117 -5.73 -12.44 10.44
N GLY A 118 -4.69 -12.81 11.19
CA GLY A 118 -4.84 -13.57 12.43
C GLY A 118 -5.63 -12.82 13.50
N MET A 119 -6.42 -13.54 14.29
CA MET A 119 -7.10 -13.02 15.48
C MET A 119 -6.10 -12.70 16.60
N ARG A 120 -5.02 -13.50 16.72
CA ARG A 120 -3.92 -13.21 17.64
C ARG A 120 -3.10 -12.04 17.12
N ARG A 121 -2.83 -11.09 18.01
CA ARG A 121 -2.00 -9.92 17.76
C ARG A 121 -0.83 -9.91 18.72
N ASN A 122 0.34 -9.57 18.21
CA ASN A 122 1.49 -9.22 19.03
C ASN A 122 1.48 -7.71 19.19
N PHE A 123 1.33 -7.22 20.40
CA PHE A 123 1.34 -5.78 20.67
C PHE A 123 2.78 -5.30 20.63
N VAL A 124 3.01 -4.25 19.83
CA VAL A 124 4.29 -3.56 19.73
C VAL A 124 4.36 -2.52 20.84
N ASP A 125 3.31 -1.71 20.96
CA ASP A 125 3.09 -0.76 22.05
C ASP A 125 1.57 -0.57 22.29
N ARG A 126 1.17 0.55 22.91
CA ARG A 126 -0.25 0.87 23.15
C ARG A 126 -1.02 1.26 21.87
N ALA A 127 -0.32 1.74 20.84
CA ALA A 127 -0.90 2.25 19.61
C ALA A 127 -0.86 1.23 18.46
N PHE A 128 0.19 0.39 18.43
CA PHE A 128 0.49 -0.53 17.34
C PHE A 128 0.52 -1.98 17.79
N SER A 129 0.07 -2.83 16.88
CA SER A 129 0.18 -4.28 16.99
C SER A 129 0.42 -4.88 15.61
N VAL A 130 0.89 -6.12 15.56
CA VAL A 130 1.02 -6.88 14.32
C VAL A 130 0.18 -8.14 14.37
N ALA A 131 -0.33 -8.56 13.22
CA ALA A 131 -1.03 -9.83 13.04
C ALA A 131 -0.53 -10.53 11.77
N ARG A 132 -0.51 -11.87 11.78
CA ARG A 132 -0.20 -12.68 10.58
C ARG A 132 -1.14 -12.27 9.44
N LEU A 133 -0.60 -12.01 8.25
CA LEU A 133 -1.36 -11.74 7.03
C LEU A 133 -1.56 -13.06 6.27
N TYR A 134 -2.81 -13.44 6.02
CA TYR A 134 -3.15 -14.74 5.43
C TYR A 134 -3.79 -14.64 4.03
N SER A 135 -4.07 -13.44 3.56
CA SER A 135 -4.56 -13.21 2.20
C SER A 135 -3.86 -12.02 1.58
N PHE A 136 -3.90 -11.98 0.25
CA PHE A 136 -3.44 -10.85 -0.53
C PHE A 136 -3.96 -9.52 0.01
N HIS A 137 -3.06 -8.54 0.11
CA HIS A 137 -3.37 -7.16 0.42
C HIS A 137 -2.57 -6.28 -0.54
N ILE A 138 -3.29 -5.73 -1.52
CA ILE A 138 -2.77 -4.93 -2.63
C ILE A 138 -1.84 -3.79 -2.17
N GLY A 139 -0.87 -3.44 -3.03
CA GLY A 139 0.06 -2.31 -2.86
C GLY A 139 1.42 -2.69 -2.25
N THR A 140 2.43 -1.90 -2.58
CA THR A 140 3.82 -2.02 -2.07
C THR A 140 4.37 -0.69 -1.56
N ALA A 141 3.51 0.29 -1.32
CA ALA A 141 3.92 1.66 -1.01
C ALA A 141 4.68 1.78 0.32
N GLY A 142 4.57 0.78 1.20
CA GLY A 142 5.39 0.69 2.41
C GLY A 142 5.43 -0.69 3.03
N TYR A 143 6.64 -1.23 3.23
CA TYR A 143 6.85 -2.49 3.95
C TYR A 143 8.27 -2.64 4.51
N ILE A 144 8.43 -3.50 5.50
CA ILE A 144 9.72 -3.97 6.01
C ILE A 144 10.00 -5.34 5.41
N LEU A 145 11.25 -5.57 5.03
CA LEU A 145 11.74 -6.83 4.47
C LEU A 145 12.98 -7.30 5.25
N SER A 146 13.00 -8.58 5.63
CA SER A 146 14.16 -9.20 6.25
C SER A 146 15.28 -9.41 5.24
N LYS A 147 16.53 -9.41 5.70
CA LYS A 147 17.71 -9.70 4.87
C LYS A 147 17.62 -11.05 4.17
N GLN A 148 17.11 -12.08 4.86
CA GLN A 148 16.93 -13.41 4.26
C GLN A 148 15.83 -13.40 3.19
N ALA A 149 14.69 -12.76 3.45
CA ALA A 149 13.63 -12.65 2.47
C ALA A 149 14.08 -11.86 1.22
N ALA A 150 14.87 -10.80 1.39
CA ALA A 150 15.47 -10.07 0.28
C ALA A 150 16.37 -10.97 -0.60
N ARG A 151 17.25 -11.77 0.02
CA ARG A 151 18.10 -12.74 -0.71
C ARG A 151 17.28 -13.75 -1.51
N ASP A 152 16.23 -14.30 -0.89
CA ASP A 152 15.38 -15.30 -1.52
C ASP A 152 14.55 -14.72 -2.69
N LEU A 153 14.23 -13.43 -2.67
CA LEU A 153 13.49 -12.76 -3.73
C LEU A 153 14.38 -12.39 -4.94
N ILE A 154 15.63 -11.98 -4.72
CA ILE A 154 16.53 -11.53 -5.80
C ILE A 154 16.92 -12.66 -6.75
N VAL A 155 17.11 -13.87 -6.23
CA VAL A 155 17.53 -15.04 -7.02
C VAL A 155 16.42 -15.61 -7.90
N ARG A 156 15.19 -15.10 -7.77
CA ARG A 156 14.04 -15.57 -8.53
C ARG A 156 13.88 -14.79 -9.82
N ASP A 157 13.45 -15.52 -10.83
CA ASP A 157 12.81 -14.93 -11.99
C ASP A 157 11.36 -14.58 -11.63
N LEU A 158 10.94 -13.36 -11.94
CA LEU A 158 9.70 -12.77 -11.41
C LEU A 158 8.94 -12.11 -12.56
N ASP A 159 7.73 -12.60 -12.80
CA ASP A 159 6.81 -12.11 -13.84
C ASP A 159 5.41 -11.86 -13.23
N ALA A 160 5.39 -11.09 -12.14
CA ALA A 160 4.17 -10.67 -11.45
C ALA A 160 4.38 -9.27 -10.84
N PRO A 161 3.31 -8.45 -10.68
CA PRO A 161 3.44 -7.14 -10.05
C PRO A 161 4.08 -7.23 -8.66
N ALA A 162 4.78 -6.18 -8.23
CA ALA A 162 5.56 -6.19 -6.99
C ALA A 162 4.74 -6.60 -5.76
N ASP A 163 3.51 -6.13 -5.65
CA ASP A 163 2.62 -6.46 -4.56
C ASP A 163 2.15 -7.92 -4.58
N HIS A 164 1.91 -8.50 -5.76
CA HIS A 164 1.67 -9.93 -5.87
C HIS A 164 2.90 -10.73 -5.45
N VAL A 165 4.08 -10.39 -5.95
CA VAL A 165 5.34 -11.07 -5.58
C VAL A 165 5.54 -11.10 -4.07
N VAL A 166 5.28 -9.97 -3.40
CA VAL A 166 5.55 -9.79 -1.96
C VAL A 166 4.40 -10.28 -1.08
N PHE A 167 3.12 -10.12 -1.50
CA PHE A 167 1.96 -10.30 -0.63
C PHE A 167 0.89 -11.28 -1.12
N ASP A 168 1.03 -11.91 -2.29
CA ASP A 168 0.04 -12.89 -2.78
C ASP A 168 0.41 -14.31 -2.33
N PRO A 169 -0.25 -14.89 -1.31
CA PRO A 169 0.10 -16.20 -0.76
C PRO A 169 -0.16 -17.37 -1.73
N SER A 170 -0.71 -17.11 -2.91
CA SER A 170 -0.77 -18.11 -3.99
C SER A 170 0.57 -18.28 -4.71
N LEU A 171 1.48 -17.30 -4.60
CA LEU A 171 2.79 -17.34 -5.24
C LEU A 171 3.87 -17.95 -4.33
N PRO A 172 4.79 -18.79 -4.88
CA PRO A 172 5.90 -19.36 -4.11
C PRO A 172 6.81 -18.34 -3.42
N THR A 173 6.88 -17.13 -3.97
CA THR A 173 7.67 -16.00 -3.47
C THR A 173 7.21 -15.52 -2.09
N SER A 174 5.92 -15.65 -1.79
CA SER A 174 5.31 -15.14 -0.56
C SER A 174 4.70 -16.26 0.30
N SER A 175 4.28 -17.38 -0.30
CA SER A 175 3.62 -18.48 0.41
C SER A 175 4.52 -19.19 1.44
N SER A 176 5.83 -19.17 1.20
CA SER A 176 6.86 -19.67 2.12
C SER A 176 7.26 -18.65 3.19
N LYS A 177 6.72 -17.43 3.14
CA LYS A 177 7.14 -16.30 3.97
C LYS A 177 6.22 -16.06 5.17
N THR A 178 6.83 -15.66 6.26
CA THR A 178 6.15 -15.19 7.45
C THR A 178 5.83 -13.71 7.32
N ILE A 179 4.69 -13.41 6.67
CA ILE A 179 4.17 -12.05 6.44
C ILE A 179 3.25 -11.54 7.57
N TYR A 180 3.56 -10.39 8.15
CA TYR A 180 2.71 -9.67 9.09
C TYR A 180 2.11 -8.41 8.48
N GLN A 181 0.97 -7.98 9.02
CA GLN A 181 0.38 -6.66 8.79
C GLN A 181 0.44 -5.87 10.10
N ILE A 182 0.95 -4.65 10.06
CA ILE A 182 0.85 -3.72 11.20
C ILE A 182 -0.54 -3.08 11.28
N LEU A 183 -1.03 -2.89 12.52
CA LEU A 183 -2.34 -2.33 12.84
C LEU A 183 -2.20 -1.25 13.92
N PRO A 184 -2.66 -0.01 13.65
CA PRO A 184 -3.05 0.51 12.33
C PRO A 184 -1.85 0.58 11.36
N ALA A 185 -2.11 0.73 10.06
CA ALA A 185 -1.08 0.90 9.05
C ALA A 185 -0.29 2.21 9.24
N LEU A 186 1.02 2.19 8.99
CA LEU A 186 1.89 3.36 9.12
C LEU A 186 1.83 4.27 7.90
N CYS A 187 1.48 3.76 6.73
CA CYS A 187 1.32 4.57 5.53
C CYS A 187 0.07 4.20 4.71
N VAL A 188 -0.32 5.12 3.84
CA VAL A 188 -1.35 4.97 2.80
C VAL A 188 -0.92 5.81 1.60
N GLN A 189 -1.26 5.38 0.38
CA GLN A 189 -1.01 6.19 -0.81
C GLN A 189 -1.92 7.43 -0.83
N SER A 190 -1.38 8.56 -1.28
CA SER A 190 -2.08 9.85 -1.30
C SER A 190 -3.37 9.80 -2.14
N ASP A 191 -3.33 9.11 -3.27
CA ASP A 191 -4.47 8.96 -4.19
C ASP A 191 -5.63 8.20 -3.55
N ILE A 192 -5.35 7.19 -2.72
CA ILE A 192 -6.39 6.42 -2.01
C ILE A 192 -7.13 7.29 -1.00
N VAL A 193 -6.43 8.22 -0.36
CA VAL A 193 -7.08 9.18 0.55
C VAL A 193 -7.92 10.18 -0.25
N LEU A 194 -7.41 10.67 -1.38
CA LEU A 194 -8.16 11.56 -2.28
C LEU A 194 -9.43 10.89 -2.77
N GLU A 195 -9.36 9.68 -3.35
CA GLU A 195 -10.51 8.92 -3.84
C GLU A 195 -11.59 8.74 -2.75
N LYS A 196 -11.18 8.36 -1.54
CA LYS A 196 -12.11 8.17 -0.42
C LYS A 196 -12.73 9.48 0.06
N SER A 197 -11.96 10.57 0.05
CA SER A 197 -12.47 11.89 0.42
C SER A 197 -13.48 12.40 -0.60
N VAL A 198 -13.19 12.28 -1.90
CA VAL A 198 -14.10 12.67 -2.98
C VAL A 198 -15.37 11.84 -2.93
N ALA A 199 -15.26 10.51 -2.76
CA ALA A 199 -16.42 9.64 -2.59
C ALA A 199 -17.26 10.01 -1.36
N PHE A 200 -16.65 10.48 -0.28
CA PHE A 200 -17.37 10.94 0.90
C PHE A 200 -18.06 12.29 0.66
N THR A 201 -17.38 13.23 0.00
CA THR A 201 -17.95 14.54 -0.37
C THR A 201 -19.08 14.41 -1.38
N SER A 202 -18.99 13.50 -2.36
CA SER A 202 -20.08 13.25 -3.30
C SER A 202 -21.31 12.68 -2.59
N LEU A 203 -21.13 11.78 -1.62
CA LEU A 203 -22.22 11.26 -0.79
C LEU A 203 -22.87 12.34 0.10
N LEU A 204 -22.09 13.31 0.59
CA LEU A 204 -22.63 14.44 1.36
C LEU A 204 -23.26 15.54 0.48
N GLY A 205 -22.81 15.67 -0.78
CA GLY A 205 -23.37 16.60 -1.77
C GLY A 205 -24.69 16.13 -2.38
N GLU A 206 -24.94 14.81 -2.40
CA GLU A 206 -26.15 14.20 -2.94
C GLU A 206 -27.36 14.26 -1.98
N GLU A 207 -27.21 14.64 -0.71
CA GLU A 207 -28.35 14.74 0.22
C GLU A 207 -29.29 15.93 -0.04
N ARG A 208 -29.07 16.75 -1.08
CA ARG A 208 -30.00 17.85 -1.45
C ARG A 208 -30.57 17.82 -2.85
N LEU A 209 -30.23 16.87 -3.71
CA LEU A 209 -30.85 16.78 -5.03
C LEU A 209 -31.10 15.32 -5.43
N VAL A 210 -32.39 15.05 -5.70
CA VAL A 210 -32.93 13.93 -6.48
C VAL A 210 -33.24 12.62 -5.72
N LYS A 211 -34.48 12.60 -5.18
CA LYS A 211 -35.36 11.44 -5.40
C LYS A 211 -35.32 11.08 -6.88
N SER A 212 -35.01 9.81 -7.18
CA SER A 212 -35.03 9.12 -8.48
C SER A 212 -33.87 9.40 -9.46
N VAL A 213 -32.82 8.57 -9.42
CA VAL A 213 -32.45 7.69 -10.55
C VAL A 213 -31.91 6.39 -9.97
N ALA A 214 -32.76 5.36 -9.96
CA ALA A 214 -32.34 4.00 -9.68
C ALA A 214 -31.57 3.47 -10.90
N ASN A 215 -30.24 3.35 -10.80
CA ASN A 215 -29.47 2.61 -11.81
C ASN A 215 -29.62 1.10 -11.58
N SER A 216 -30.33 0.49 -12.52
CA SER A 216 -30.58 -0.93 -12.69
C SER A 216 -29.28 -1.70 -12.97
N SER A 217 -28.66 -2.22 -11.91
CA SER A 217 -27.91 -3.47 -12.04
C SER A 217 -28.91 -4.63 -12.20
N PRO A 218 -28.63 -5.65 -13.04
CA PRO A 218 -29.55 -6.76 -13.20
C PRO A 218 -29.81 -7.40 -11.83
N LYS A 219 -31.10 -7.51 -11.44
CA LYS A 219 -31.50 -8.13 -10.18
C LYS A 219 -31.03 -9.59 -10.21
N ARG A 220 -29.94 -9.89 -9.49
CA ARG A 220 -29.44 -11.26 -9.26
C ARG A 220 -30.57 -12.11 -8.70
N LYS A 221 -30.69 -13.34 -9.20
CA LYS A 221 -31.76 -14.26 -8.79
C LYS A 221 -31.66 -14.54 -7.29
N PRO A 222 -32.78 -14.78 -6.56
CA PRO A 222 -32.76 -15.02 -5.11
C PRO A 222 -31.81 -16.14 -4.67
N THR A 223 -31.66 -17.18 -5.51
CA THR A 223 -30.76 -18.32 -5.30
C THR A 223 -29.27 -17.94 -5.37
N GLU A 224 -28.91 -17.01 -6.25
CA GLU A 224 -27.52 -16.49 -6.36
C GLU A 224 -27.15 -15.63 -5.16
N LYS A 225 -28.11 -14.84 -4.64
CA LYS A 225 -27.92 -14.08 -3.39
C LYS A 225 -27.72 -15.03 -2.20
N LEU A 226 -28.54 -16.08 -2.10
CA LEU A 226 -28.40 -17.07 -1.05
C LEU A 226 -27.05 -17.78 -1.14
N ALA A 227 -26.63 -18.23 -2.33
CA ALA A 227 -25.33 -18.87 -2.52
C ALA A 227 -24.15 -17.96 -2.14
N VAL A 228 -24.21 -16.67 -2.47
CA VAL A 228 -23.18 -15.69 -2.11
C VAL A 228 -23.12 -15.49 -0.59
N GLU A 229 -24.28 -15.35 0.07
CA GLU A 229 -24.33 -15.19 1.53
C GLU A 229 -23.92 -16.48 2.27
N THR A 230 -24.32 -17.66 1.80
CA THR A 230 -23.89 -18.95 2.37
C THR A 230 -22.38 -19.15 2.21
N ARG A 231 -21.81 -18.81 1.04
CA ARG A 231 -20.35 -18.83 0.83
C ARG A 231 -19.63 -17.83 1.75
N ARG A 232 -20.23 -16.67 1.99
CA ARG A 232 -19.69 -15.66 2.92
C ARG A 232 -19.69 -16.17 4.35
N ILE A 233 -20.81 -16.70 4.83
CA ILE A 233 -20.95 -17.28 6.18
C ILE A 233 -19.99 -18.46 6.33
N GLY A 234 -19.94 -19.36 5.35
CA GLY A 234 -19.00 -20.48 5.33
C GLY A 234 -17.53 -20.02 5.40
N ARG A 235 -17.15 -18.97 4.66
CA ARG A 235 -15.81 -18.38 4.73
C ARG A 235 -15.54 -17.73 6.09
N GLN A 236 -16.54 -17.09 6.70
CA GLN A 236 -16.42 -16.50 8.04
C GLN A 236 -16.21 -17.59 9.10
N ILE A 237 -17.00 -18.67 9.08
CA ILE A 237 -16.86 -19.81 9.99
C ILE A 237 -15.50 -20.48 9.79
N PHE A 238 -15.10 -20.76 8.55
CA PHE A 238 -13.78 -21.33 8.23
C PHE A 238 -12.63 -20.46 8.76
N ASN A 239 -12.75 -19.13 8.62
CA ASN A 239 -11.77 -18.20 9.15
C ASN A 239 -11.73 -18.26 10.68
N ILE A 240 -12.88 -18.25 11.37
CA ILE A 240 -12.96 -18.35 12.84
C ILE A 240 -12.30 -19.66 13.32
N CYS A 241 -12.58 -20.79 12.68
CA CYS A 241 -11.95 -22.08 13.00
C CYS A 241 -10.43 -22.06 12.82
N ARG A 242 -9.90 -21.24 11.90
CA ARG A 242 -8.45 -21.04 11.72
C ARG A 242 -7.89 -19.87 12.52
N LEU A 243 -8.67 -19.29 13.44
CA LEU A 243 -8.32 -18.08 14.21
C LEU A 243 -7.93 -16.91 13.30
N ARG A 244 -8.67 -16.72 12.20
CA ARG A 244 -8.52 -15.67 11.20
C ARG A 244 -9.79 -14.83 11.16
N HIS A 245 -9.66 -13.58 10.75
CA HIS A 245 -10.83 -12.76 10.47
C HIS A 245 -10.54 -11.77 9.35
N GLN A 246 -11.60 -11.37 8.64
CA GLN A 246 -11.51 -10.35 7.62
C GLN A 246 -11.60 -8.96 8.27
N LYS A 247 -10.71 -8.04 7.91
CA LYS A 247 -10.69 -6.67 8.45
C LYS A 247 -10.19 -5.69 7.40
N THR A 248 -10.80 -4.50 7.35
CA THR A 248 -10.20 -3.34 6.68
C THR A 248 -9.14 -2.77 7.61
N ILE A 249 -7.90 -2.70 7.14
CA ILE A 249 -6.82 -2.09 7.92
C ILE A 249 -7.03 -0.58 7.91
N SER A 250 -7.06 0.03 9.08
CA SER A 250 -7.19 1.48 9.20
C SER A 250 -5.81 2.12 9.06
N PHE A 251 -5.76 3.32 8.45
CA PHE A 251 -4.58 4.15 8.49
C PHE A 251 -4.38 4.75 9.90
N GLY A 252 -3.13 4.84 10.34
CA GLY A 252 -2.73 5.31 11.66
C GLY A 252 -3.10 6.77 11.93
N VAL A 253 -2.83 7.20 13.17
CA VAL A 253 -3.21 8.53 13.64
C VAL A 253 -2.54 9.60 12.77
N MET A 254 -3.37 10.50 12.24
CA MET A 254 -2.97 11.81 11.73
C MET A 254 -3.62 12.87 12.60
N SER A 255 -2.87 13.91 12.98
CA SER A 255 -3.39 15.04 13.73
C SER A 255 -4.53 15.74 12.99
N THR A 256 -5.50 16.25 13.75
CA THR A 256 -6.69 16.92 13.20
C THR A 256 -6.33 18.11 12.31
N LYS A 257 -5.27 18.86 12.65
CA LYS A 257 -4.75 19.95 11.81
C LYS A 257 -4.30 19.46 10.44
N ARG A 258 -3.63 18.30 10.40
CA ARG A 258 -3.11 17.71 9.18
C ARG A 258 -4.21 17.10 8.32
N LYS A 259 -5.20 16.44 8.95
CA LYS A 259 -6.42 16.00 8.26
C LYS A 259 -7.13 17.17 7.57
N ARG A 260 -7.28 18.32 8.25
CA ARG A 260 -7.87 19.52 7.65
C ARG A 260 -7.04 20.06 6.49
N ARG A 261 -5.72 20.24 6.65
CA ARG A 261 -4.86 20.70 5.54
C ARG A 261 -4.88 19.77 4.34
N LEU A 262 -4.93 18.45 4.57
CA LEU A 262 -5.07 17.48 3.50
C LEU A 262 -6.40 17.71 2.77
N LEU A 263 -7.51 17.74 3.50
CA LEU A 263 -8.84 18.01 2.91
C LEU A 263 -8.92 19.37 2.20
N ASP A 264 -8.32 20.43 2.75
CA ASP A 264 -8.27 21.76 2.15
C ASP A 264 -7.44 21.78 0.84
N SER A 265 -6.31 21.06 0.83
CA SER A 265 -5.49 20.90 -0.37
C SER A 265 -6.24 20.11 -1.45
N LEU A 266 -6.95 19.06 -1.04
CA LEU A 266 -7.74 18.21 -1.94
C LEU A 266 -8.91 18.99 -2.54
N HIS A 267 -9.58 19.84 -1.75
CA HIS A 267 -10.65 20.72 -2.22
C HIS A 267 -10.13 21.75 -3.23
N LYS A 268 -8.94 22.30 -3.02
CA LYS A 268 -8.29 23.23 -3.96
C LYS A 268 -7.88 22.56 -5.27
N SER A 269 -7.49 21.28 -5.27
CA SER A 269 -7.18 20.53 -6.50
C SER A 269 -8.43 20.18 -7.31
N THR A 270 -9.56 19.87 -6.67
CA THR A 270 -10.83 19.59 -7.35
C THR A 270 -11.53 20.84 -7.88
N CYS A 271 -11.22 22.02 -7.34
CA CYS A 271 -11.81 23.30 -7.74
C CYS A 271 -10.92 24.14 -8.69
N ARG A 272 -9.84 23.59 -9.25
CA ARG A 272 -9.15 24.28 -10.35
C ARG A 272 -10.01 24.20 -11.61
N PRO A 273 -10.46 25.32 -12.19
CA PRO A 273 -11.08 25.29 -13.50
C PRO A 273 -10.04 24.78 -14.50
N SER A 274 -10.44 23.84 -15.34
CA SER A 274 -9.72 23.47 -16.57
C SER A 274 -9.40 24.77 -17.31
N ALA A 275 -8.13 25.16 -17.35
CA ALA A 275 -7.71 26.28 -18.17
C ALA A 275 -7.98 25.88 -19.62
N GLU A 276 -8.98 26.53 -20.23
CA GLU A 276 -9.30 26.41 -21.63
C GLU A 276 -8.05 26.71 -22.46
N GLY A 277 -7.68 25.75 -23.30
CA GLY A 277 -6.65 25.91 -24.30
C GLY A 277 -7.04 26.99 -25.29
N SER A 278 -6.36 28.12 -25.24
CA SER A 278 -6.33 29.09 -26.33
C SER A 278 -5.40 28.52 -27.41
N TYR A 279 -5.99 27.88 -28.41
CA TYR A 279 -5.33 27.63 -29.69
C TYR A 279 -5.12 28.98 -30.41
N PRO A 280 -3.92 29.31 -30.90
CA PRO A 280 -3.79 30.33 -31.92
C PRO A 280 -4.22 29.72 -33.26
N GLN A 281 -5.26 30.31 -33.86
CA GLN A 281 -5.63 30.11 -35.26
C GLN A 281 -4.80 31.08 -36.14
N PRO A 282 -4.62 30.77 -37.44
CA PRO A 282 -3.37 30.94 -38.19
C PRO A 282 -2.99 32.38 -38.55
#